data_AF-A0A059BD88-F1
#
_entry.id   AF-A0A059BD88-F1
#
_cell.length_a   1.000
_cell.length_b   1.000
_cell.length_c   1.000
_cell.angle_alpha   90.00
_cell.angle_beta   90.00
_cell.angle_gamma   90.00
#
_symmetry.space_group_name_H-M   'P 1'
#
loop_
_entity.id
_entity.type
_entity.pdbx_description
1 polymer ?
#
loop_
_entity_poly.entity_id
_entity_poly.type
_entity_poly.pdbx_seq_one_letter_code
_entity_poly.pdbx_strand_id
1 'polypeptide(L)'
;MRNEQSSGGSLSSDLWTSRLSSCFYGCSNASGKFTTAEKKTQPNRYLLIATSGGLNQQRTGITDAVVAAYILNATLVVPKLDQKSFWKDSSNFSEIFDADWFISSLSKDVEIIKQLPAKGGKALNPYTMRVPRKCNPKCYQSRVLPVLNKKHAVQLTKFDYRLSNRLAKDLQKLRCRVNYHSLKFTAPIVEMGRTLVERMRSKSSHFIALHLRFEPDMLAFSGCDYGGGEKERRELGAIRKRWKTLHASNPDKVRRHGRCPLTPEEVGLMLRALGFGSDVHIYVASGEVYGGNETLAPLKALFPNFHSKETIASKEELAPFSSFSSRMAALDFIVCDESNVFVTNNNGNMAKILAGRR
;
A
#
# COMPACT_ATOMS: atom_id res chain seq x y z
N MET A 1 34.68 -34.20 -22.21
CA MET A 1 34.04 -32.93 -22.64
C MET A 1 33.62 -32.20 -21.39
N ARG A 2 34.26 -31.06 -21.09
CA ARG A 2 34.10 -30.33 -19.82
C ARG A 2 32.86 -29.46 -19.86
N ASN A 3 32.21 -29.40 -18.69
CA ASN A 3 31.18 -28.47 -18.27
C ASN A 3 31.41 -27.02 -18.75
N GLU A 4 30.35 -26.40 -19.28
CA GLU A 4 30.14 -24.97 -19.21
C GLU A 4 28.94 -24.71 -18.31
N GLN A 5 29.22 -24.57 -17.00
CA GLN A 5 28.34 -23.81 -16.12
C GLN A 5 28.50 -22.35 -16.54
N SER A 6 27.43 -21.74 -17.08
CA SER A 6 27.42 -20.30 -17.30
C SER A 6 27.35 -19.59 -15.94
N SER A 7 28.53 -19.37 -15.35
CA SER A 7 28.68 -18.49 -14.20
C SER A 7 28.30 -17.08 -14.63
N GLY A 8 27.15 -16.61 -14.16
CA GLY A 8 26.76 -15.21 -14.26
C GLY A 8 27.88 -14.31 -13.71
N GLY A 9 28.08 -13.18 -14.36
CA GLY A 9 29.22 -12.29 -14.15
C GLY A 9 29.50 -11.96 -12.69
N SER A 10 30.76 -12.10 -12.29
CA SER A 10 31.32 -11.60 -11.04
C SER A 10 31.21 -10.06 -10.98
N LEU A 11 30.08 -9.55 -10.48
CA LEU A 11 30.04 -8.22 -9.88
C LEU A 11 30.32 -8.40 -8.39
N SER A 12 31.50 -7.95 -7.95
CA SER A 12 31.98 -7.94 -6.56
C SER A 12 31.21 -7.01 -5.62
N SER A 13 29.96 -6.67 -5.97
CA SER A 13 29.02 -5.94 -5.13
C SER A 13 28.11 -6.93 -4.42
N ASP A 14 28.02 -6.85 -3.10
CA ASP A 14 27.00 -7.55 -2.32
C ASP A 14 25.60 -7.21 -2.87
N LEU A 15 24.97 -8.17 -3.57
CA LEU A 15 23.66 -8.00 -4.20
C LEU A 15 22.53 -7.85 -3.17
N TRP A 16 22.80 -8.22 -1.91
CA TRP A 16 21.82 -8.22 -0.83
C TRP A 16 21.79 -6.92 -0.05
N THR A 17 22.77 -6.03 -0.26
CA THR A 17 22.84 -4.74 0.43
C THR A 17 23.14 -3.60 -0.54
N SER A 18 22.62 -2.42 -0.23
CA SER A 18 22.95 -1.20 -0.97
C SER A 18 23.87 -0.34 -0.11
N ARG A 19 25.01 0.12 -0.66
CA ARG A 19 25.88 1.11 0.02
C ARG A 19 25.16 2.42 0.31
N LEU A 20 24.07 2.71 -0.41
CA LEU A 20 23.26 3.91 -0.20
C LEU A 20 22.23 3.74 0.92
N SER A 21 22.03 2.53 1.47
CA SER A 21 21.04 2.30 2.53
C SER A 21 21.30 3.16 3.76
N SER A 22 22.57 3.39 4.12
CA SER A 22 22.97 4.26 5.23
C SER A 22 22.67 5.74 5.00
N CYS A 23 22.38 6.15 3.77
CA CYS A 23 22.01 7.54 3.44
C CYS A 23 20.52 7.82 3.67
N PHE A 24 19.70 6.79 3.91
CA PHE A 24 18.29 6.93 4.21
C PHE A 24 18.05 6.81 5.71
N TYR A 25 17.25 7.73 6.24
CA TYR A 25 16.90 7.78 7.66
C TYR A 25 15.39 7.70 7.84
N GLY A 26 14.98 7.08 8.95
CA GLY A 26 13.57 6.96 9.32
C GLY A 26 12.89 8.30 9.58
N CYS A 27 11.60 8.24 9.91
CA CYS A 27 10.82 9.44 10.16
C CYS A 27 11.40 10.32 11.26
N SER A 28 11.49 11.62 11.01
CA SER A 28 11.89 12.57 12.04
C SER A 28 10.74 12.90 13.01
N ASN A 29 11.11 13.13 14.26
CA ASN A 29 10.21 13.68 15.27
C ASN A 29 9.69 15.07 14.92
N ALA A 30 8.58 15.46 15.55
CA ALA A 30 8.02 16.80 15.44
C ALA A 30 9.06 17.86 15.80
N SER A 31 9.05 19.01 15.12
CA SER A 31 9.87 20.14 15.53
C SER A 31 9.37 20.69 16.87
N GLY A 32 10.24 21.30 17.68
CA GLY A 32 9.82 21.93 18.94
C GLY A 32 8.80 23.07 18.76
N LYS A 33 8.64 23.58 17.53
CA LYS A 33 7.66 24.62 17.17
C LYS A 33 6.33 24.03 16.66
N PHE A 34 6.24 22.71 16.48
CA PHE A 34 5.03 22.06 16.01
C PHE A 34 3.96 22.12 17.11
N THR A 35 2.86 22.83 16.84
CA THR A 35 1.79 23.01 17.84
C THR A 35 1.15 21.67 18.18
N THR A 36 1.03 21.39 19.48
CA THR A 36 0.41 20.17 20.01
C THR A 36 -1.09 20.15 19.80
N ALA A 37 -1.67 18.95 19.82
CA ALA A 37 -3.12 18.73 19.72
C ALA A 37 -3.90 19.58 20.75
N GLU A 38 -3.47 19.57 22.02
CA GLU A 38 -4.11 20.32 23.11
C GLU A 38 -4.31 21.82 22.81
N LYS A 39 -3.31 22.44 22.18
CA LYS A 39 -3.36 23.88 21.83
C LYS A 39 -4.04 24.14 20.50
N LYS A 40 -3.99 23.16 19.60
CA LYS A 40 -4.42 23.33 18.21
C LYS A 40 -5.87 22.96 17.99
N THR A 41 -6.34 21.88 18.61
CA THR A 41 -7.66 21.32 18.40
C THR A 41 -8.74 22.28 18.88
N GLN A 42 -9.73 22.52 18.04
CA GLN A 42 -10.88 23.36 18.38
C GLN A 42 -12.05 22.48 18.81
N PRO A 43 -12.76 22.83 19.89
CA PRO A 43 -13.90 22.06 20.36
C PRO A 43 -15.01 22.04 19.30
N ASN A 44 -15.79 20.95 19.27
CA ASN A 44 -16.92 20.77 18.36
C ASN A 44 -16.58 20.80 16.86
N ARG A 45 -15.35 20.42 16.48
CA ARG A 45 -14.95 20.15 15.09
C ARG A 45 -14.52 18.70 14.92
N TYR A 46 -15.38 17.90 14.31
CA TYR A 46 -15.16 16.48 14.06
C TYR A 46 -15.00 16.19 12.57
N LEU A 47 -13.81 15.72 12.19
CA LEU A 47 -13.54 15.24 10.84
C LEU A 47 -13.71 13.73 10.81
N LEU A 48 -14.55 13.24 9.91
CA LEU A 48 -14.70 11.82 9.61
C LEU A 48 -14.22 11.57 8.18
N ILE A 49 -13.65 10.41 7.95
CA ILE A 49 -13.14 10.01 6.64
C ILE A 49 -13.66 8.62 6.29
N ALA A 50 -14.16 8.48 5.05
CA ALA A 50 -14.39 7.19 4.42
C ALA A 50 -13.36 7.01 3.30
N THR A 51 -12.43 6.09 3.53
CA THR A 51 -11.32 5.78 2.61
C THR A 51 -11.82 5.12 1.32
N SER A 52 -10.93 4.94 0.36
CA SER A 52 -11.22 4.26 -0.91
C SER A 52 -10.03 3.47 -1.43
N GLY A 53 -10.32 2.34 -2.10
CA GLY A 53 -9.33 1.49 -2.76
C GLY A 53 -8.80 0.37 -1.87
N GLY A 54 -7.72 -0.30 -2.31
CA GLY A 54 -7.13 -1.44 -1.58
C GLY A 54 -6.29 -0.98 -0.39
N LEU A 55 -5.84 -1.93 0.45
CA LEU A 55 -5.13 -1.69 1.71
C LEU A 55 -4.13 -0.53 1.67
N ASN A 56 -3.16 -0.59 0.75
CA ASN A 56 -2.08 0.41 0.65
C ASN A 56 -2.59 1.80 0.20
N GLN A 57 -3.69 1.85 -0.56
CA GLN A 57 -4.35 3.11 -0.87
C GLN A 57 -5.08 3.69 0.34
N GLN A 58 -5.77 2.83 1.10
CA GLN A 58 -6.45 3.21 2.35
C GLN A 58 -5.43 3.72 3.37
N ARG A 59 -4.27 3.07 3.51
CA ARG A 59 -3.14 3.51 4.35
C ARG A 59 -2.68 4.93 4.02
N THR A 60 -2.55 5.26 2.73
CA THR A 60 -2.26 6.63 2.28
C THR A 60 -3.38 7.59 2.64
N GLY A 61 -4.65 7.19 2.45
CA GLY A 61 -5.82 7.99 2.82
C GLY A 61 -5.91 8.27 4.33
N ILE A 62 -5.65 7.29 5.17
CA ILE A 62 -5.61 7.42 6.65
C ILE A 62 -4.49 8.37 7.06
N THR A 63 -3.32 8.25 6.42
CA THR A 63 -2.20 9.17 6.66
C THR A 63 -2.57 10.61 6.32
N ASP A 64 -3.21 10.83 5.18
CA ASP A 64 -3.69 12.15 4.76
C ASP A 64 -4.81 12.68 5.67
N ALA A 65 -5.63 11.81 6.25
CA ALA A 65 -6.71 12.17 7.16
C ALA A 65 -6.20 12.83 8.44
N VAL A 66 -5.16 12.29 9.06
CA VAL A 66 -4.55 12.86 10.26
C VAL A 66 -4.00 14.25 9.97
N VAL A 67 -3.30 14.42 8.84
CA VAL A 67 -2.76 15.73 8.47
C VAL A 67 -3.86 16.72 8.08
N ALA A 68 -4.94 16.27 7.44
CA ALA A 68 -6.09 17.11 7.16
C ALA A 68 -6.79 17.57 8.46
N ALA A 69 -6.93 16.70 9.45
CA ALA A 69 -7.45 17.06 10.77
C ALA A 69 -6.57 18.10 11.45
N TYR A 70 -5.24 17.93 11.39
CA TYR A 70 -4.29 18.94 11.87
C TYR A 70 -4.47 20.30 11.17
N ILE A 71 -4.59 20.33 9.84
CA ILE A 71 -4.78 21.57 9.06
C ILE A 71 -6.09 22.28 9.44
N LEU A 72 -7.13 21.52 9.77
CA LEU A 72 -8.47 22.01 10.08
C LEU A 72 -8.68 22.33 11.57
N ASN A 73 -7.66 22.09 12.41
CA ASN A 73 -7.76 22.18 13.86
C ASN A 73 -8.93 21.34 14.41
N ALA A 74 -9.08 20.12 13.91
CA ALA A 74 -10.24 19.26 14.16
C ALA A 74 -9.85 17.96 14.85
N THR A 75 -10.74 17.43 15.67
CA THR A 75 -10.67 16.06 16.19
C THR A 75 -10.96 15.09 15.05
N LEU A 76 -10.07 14.12 14.83
CA LEU A 76 -10.30 13.05 13.86
C LEU A 76 -11.11 11.93 14.51
N VAL A 77 -12.16 11.47 13.84
CA VAL A 77 -12.81 10.21 14.19
C VAL A 77 -12.10 9.08 13.45
N VAL A 78 -11.84 7.95 14.12
CA VAL A 78 -11.18 6.77 13.52
C VAL A 78 -11.77 6.49 12.13
N PRO A 79 -10.94 6.45 11.07
CA PRO A 79 -11.42 6.36 9.70
C PRO A 79 -12.26 5.12 9.41
N LYS A 80 -13.27 5.27 8.55
CA LYS A 80 -14.02 4.14 7.99
C LYS A 80 -13.28 3.57 6.78
N LEU A 81 -13.10 2.26 6.78
CA LEU A 81 -12.48 1.53 5.68
C LEU A 81 -13.47 1.32 4.52
N ASP A 82 -12.92 1.12 3.33
CA ASP A 82 -13.71 0.91 2.12
C ASP A 82 -14.22 -0.53 2.05
N GLN A 83 -15.50 -0.72 2.39
CA GLN A 83 -16.16 -2.03 2.39
C GLN A 83 -17.02 -2.30 1.15
N LYS A 84 -17.18 -1.31 0.26
CA LYS A 84 -18.19 -1.34 -0.83
C LYS A 84 -17.58 -1.34 -2.23
N SER A 85 -16.27 -1.14 -2.35
CA SER A 85 -15.60 -1.08 -3.65
C SER A 85 -15.17 -2.46 -4.19
N PHE A 86 -14.44 -2.44 -5.30
CA PHE A 86 -13.92 -3.60 -6.05
C PHE A 86 -13.32 -4.72 -5.18
N TRP A 87 -12.65 -4.36 -4.07
CA TRP A 87 -11.94 -5.29 -3.18
C TRP A 87 -12.84 -6.12 -2.26
N LYS A 88 -14.13 -5.74 -2.13
CA LYS A 88 -15.19 -6.43 -1.35
C LYS A 88 -14.78 -6.91 0.05
N ASP A 89 -13.86 -6.21 0.70
CA ASP A 89 -13.38 -6.54 2.04
C ASP A 89 -14.32 -5.92 3.08
N SER A 90 -14.91 -6.72 3.96
CA SER A 90 -15.82 -6.24 5.00
C SER A 90 -15.11 -5.79 6.29
N SER A 91 -13.78 -5.82 6.34
CA SER A 91 -13.02 -5.47 7.53
C SER A 91 -13.24 -4.00 7.93
N ASN A 92 -13.27 -3.76 9.24
CA ASN A 92 -13.24 -2.43 9.83
C ASN A 92 -11.80 -2.01 10.20
N PHE A 93 -11.62 -0.78 10.67
CA PHE A 93 -10.30 -0.24 11.00
C PHE A 93 -9.57 -1.10 12.03
N SER A 94 -10.23 -1.45 13.14
CA SER A 94 -9.64 -2.16 14.27
C SER A 94 -9.34 -3.63 14.00
N GLU A 95 -9.84 -4.18 12.89
CA GLU A 95 -9.54 -5.54 12.47
C GLU A 95 -8.23 -5.63 11.66
N ILE A 96 -7.84 -4.52 11.02
CA ILE A 96 -6.61 -4.43 10.22
C ILE A 96 -5.51 -3.70 10.98
N PHE A 97 -5.85 -2.59 11.65
CA PHE A 97 -4.91 -1.73 12.34
C PHE A 97 -5.20 -1.65 13.83
N ASP A 98 -4.14 -1.53 14.63
CA ASP A 98 -4.25 -1.30 16.07
C ASP A 98 -4.78 0.13 16.34
N ALA A 99 -6.07 0.23 16.64
CA ALA A 99 -6.76 1.50 16.86
C ALA A 99 -6.29 2.22 18.14
N ASP A 100 -5.97 1.48 19.19
CA ASP A 100 -5.55 2.06 20.47
C ASP A 100 -4.13 2.60 20.38
N TRP A 101 -3.23 1.87 19.71
CA TRP A 101 -1.91 2.37 19.35
C TRP A 101 -2.00 3.60 18.42
N PHE A 102 -2.87 3.56 17.41
CA PHE A 102 -3.06 4.68 16.48
C PHE A 102 -3.49 5.96 17.21
N ILE A 103 -4.43 5.86 18.16
CA ILE A 103 -4.91 7.00 18.96
C ILE A 103 -3.81 7.48 19.91
N SER A 104 -3.24 6.58 20.72
CA SER A 104 -2.28 6.95 21.77
C SER A 104 -0.97 7.52 21.19
N SER A 105 -0.43 6.92 20.12
CA SER A 105 0.81 7.37 19.49
C SER A 105 0.71 8.73 18.80
N LEU A 106 -0.49 9.18 18.44
CA LEU A 106 -0.76 10.48 17.80
C LEU A 106 -1.35 11.53 18.73
N SER A 107 -1.60 11.19 20.00
CA SER A 107 -2.26 12.06 21.00
C SER A 107 -1.63 13.46 21.13
N LYS A 108 -0.31 13.59 20.97
CA LYS A 108 0.39 14.88 21.00
C LYS A 108 0.25 15.69 19.71
N ASP A 109 0.00 15.02 18.58
CA ASP A 109 -0.05 15.62 17.25
C ASP A 109 -1.48 16.02 16.86
N VAL A 110 -2.44 15.12 17.00
CA VAL A 110 -3.85 15.30 16.63
C VAL A 110 -4.74 14.56 17.63
N GLU A 111 -5.85 15.17 18.04
CA GLU A 111 -6.84 14.50 18.87
C GLU A 111 -7.64 13.51 18.03
N ILE A 112 -7.71 12.25 18.47
CA ILE A 112 -8.39 11.16 17.74
C ILE A 112 -9.36 10.44 18.69
N ILE A 113 -10.60 10.25 18.24
CA ILE A 113 -11.64 9.54 18.99
C ILE A 113 -12.22 8.36 18.18
N LYS A 114 -12.65 7.30 18.86
CA LYS A 114 -13.20 6.11 18.21
C LYS A 114 -14.52 6.37 17.50
N GLN A 115 -15.40 7.17 18.12
CA GLN A 115 -16.75 7.45 17.63
C GLN A 115 -17.13 8.90 17.93
N LEU A 116 -18.09 9.43 17.18
CA LEU A 116 -18.63 10.76 17.44
C LEU A 116 -19.31 10.80 18.82
N PRO A 117 -19.14 11.89 19.58
CA PRO A 117 -19.86 12.05 20.85
C PRO A 117 -21.36 12.18 20.60
N ALA A 118 -22.16 11.66 21.53
CA ALA A 118 -23.60 11.90 21.55
C ALA A 118 -23.89 13.30 22.11
N LYS A 119 -24.75 14.08 21.46
CA LYS A 119 -25.17 15.40 21.96
C LYS A 119 -26.63 15.31 22.39
N GLY A 120 -26.90 15.39 23.70
CA GLY A 120 -28.25 15.27 24.25
C GLY A 120 -28.93 13.92 23.98
N GLY A 121 -28.16 12.82 24.02
CA GLY A 121 -28.67 11.46 23.77
C GLY A 121 -28.89 11.10 22.29
N LYS A 122 -28.68 12.03 21.34
CA LYS A 122 -28.78 11.75 19.90
C LYS A 122 -27.39 11.71 19.24
N ALA A 123 -27.20 10.74 18.34
CA ALA A 123 -26.00 10.64 17.54
C ALA A 123 -25.89 11.84 16.57
N LEU A 124 -24.71 12.47 16.53
CA LEU A 124 -24.42 13.52 15.55
C LEU A 124 -24.37 12.93 14.14
N ASN A 125 -25.23 13.42 13.24
CA ASN A 125 -25.23 13.02 11.83
C ASN A 125 -24.21 13.87 11.05
N PRO A 126 -23.14 13.26 10.51
CA PRO A 126 -22.11 14.02 9.82
C PRO A 126 -22.57 14.48 8.43
N TYR A 127 -22.26 15.73 8.07
CA TYR A 127 -22.49 16.21 6.71
C TYR A 127 -21.48 15.57 5.75
N THR A 128 -21.95 14.92 4.70
CA THR A 128 -21.08 14.22 3.75
C THR A 128 -20.70 15.12 2.57
N MET A 129 -19.40 15.18 2.24
CA MET A 129 -18.92 15.86 1.05
C MET A 129 -17.69 15.17 0.43
N ARG A 130 -17.21 15.71 -0.70
CA ARG A 130 -15.97 15.30 -1.34
C ARG A 130 -15.02 16.48 -1.48
N VAL A 131 -13.74 16.17 -1.49
CA VAL A 131 -12.65 17.14 -1.72
C VAL A 131 -11.94 16.78 -3.03
N PRO A 132 -11.48 17.76 -3.83
CA PRO A 132 -10.65 17.49 -5.01
C PRO A 132 -9.41 16.65 -4.65
N ARG A 133 -8.90 15.88 -5.62
CA ARG A 133 -7.63 15.17 -5.42
C ARG A 133 -6.49 16.19 -5.27
N LYS A 134 -5.49 15.86 -4.45
CA LYS A 134 -4.31 16.71 -4.19
C LYS A 134 -4.65 18.13 -3.72
N CYS A 135 -5.72 18.30 -2.94
CA CYS A 135 -6.07 19.56 -2.30
C CYS A 135 -4.95 19.98 -1.34
N ASN A 136 -4.49 21.24 -1.43
CA ASN A 136 -3.45 21.78 -0.54
C ASN A 136 -4.08 22.34 0.76
N PRO A 137 -3.28 22.75 1.77
CA PRO A 137 -3.84 23.28 3.03
C PRO A 137 -4.83 24.44 2.85
N LYS A 138 -4.54 25.38 1.94
CA LYS A 138 -5.45 26.50 1.61
C LYS A 138 -6.80 26.01 1.07
N CYS A 139 -6.78 24.98 0.23
CA CYS A 139 -7.98 24.36 -0.31
C CYS A 139 -8.84 23.67 0.77
N TYR A 140 -8.23 23.04 1.78
CA TYR A 140 -8.96 22.51 2.94
C TYR A 140 -9.57 23.64 3.78
N GLN A 141 -8.81 24.69 4.04
CA GLN A 141 -9.26 25.86 4.80
C GLN A 141 -10.39 26.63 4.09
N SER A 142 -10.37 26.72 2.76
CA SER A 142 -11.42 27.45 2.03
C SER A 142 -12.68 26.60 1.77
N ARG A 143 -12.55 25.29 1.64
CA ARG A 143 -13.68 24.41 1.25
C ARG A 143 -14.27 23.61 2.39
N VAL A 144 -13.45 23.09 3.29
CA VAL A 144 -13.89 22.16 4.35
C VAL A 144 -14.14 22.90 5.65
N LEU A 145 -13.24 23.81 6.05
CA LEU A 145 -13.36 24.52 7.31
C LEU A 145 -14.69 25.31 7.48
N PRO A 146 -15.21 26.04 6.47
CA PRO A 146 -16.49 26.75 6.63
C PRO A 146 -17.67 25.78 6.86
N VAL A 147 -17.66 24.64 6.17
CA VAL A 147 -18.67 23.59 6.34
C VAL A 147 -18.54 22.95 7.72
N LEU A 148 -17.31 22.70 8.17
CA LEU A 148 -17.02 22.12 9.48
C LEU A 148 -17.46 23.06 10.62
N ASN A 149 -17.26 24.37 10.49
CA ASN A 149 -17.76 25.36 11.45
C ASN A 149 -19.29 25.39 11.53
N LYS A 150 -19.98 25.23 10.40
CA LYS A 150 -21.45 25.25 10.33
C LYS A 150 -22.10 23.95 10.78
N LYS A 151 -21.48 22.81 10.49
CA LYS A 151 -22.07 21.47 10.67
C LYS A 151 -21.49 20.69 11.85
N HIS A 152 -20.37 21.14 12.41
CA HIS A 152 -19.60 20.51 13.49
C HIS A 152 -19.01 19.12 13.17
N ALA A 153 -19.71 18.29 12.40
CA ALA A 153 -19.24 16.99 11.95
C ALA A 153 -19.31 16.90 10.41
N VAL A 154 -18.18 16.62 9.77
CA VAL A 154 -18.07 16.48 8.31
C VAL A 154 -17.40 15.17 7.95
N GLN A 155 -18.05 14.37 7.10
CA GLN A 155 -17.48 13.15 6.53
C GLN A 155 -17.00 13.38 5.10
N LEU A 156 -15.70 13.23 4.86
CA LEU A 156 -15.14 13.23 3.51
C LEU A 156 -15.14 11.82 2.93
N THR A 157 -15.77 11.65 1.77
CA THR A 157 -15.92 10.34 1.11
C THR A 157 -14.97 10.16 -0.05
N LYS A 158 -14.72 8.88 -0.42
CA LYS A 158 -13.76 8.48 -1.47
C LYS A 158 -12.38 9.11 -1.21
N PHE A 159 -11.93 8.98 0.04
CA PHE A 159 -10.74 9.64 0.51
C PHE A 159 -9.49 8.82 0.22
N ASP A 160 -8.98 8.99 -1.00
CA ASP A 160 -7.67 8.57 -1.45
C ASP A 160 -6.98 9.76 -2.14
N TYR A 161 -5.69 9.98 -1.84
CA TYR A 161 -4.88 11.01 -2.49
C TYR A 161 -5.53 12.41 -2.48
N ARG A 162 -6.23 12.75 -1.39
CA ARG A 162 -6.98 14.01 -1.27
C ARG A 162 -6.13 15.16 -0.76
N LEU A 163 -4.99 14.89 -0.12
CA LEU A 163 -4.06 15.91 0.33
C LEU A 163 -2.84 16.00 -0.61
N SER A 164 -2.42 17.22 -0.96
CA SER A 164 -1.29 17.47 -1.85
C SER A 164 0.03 16.92 -1.30
N ASN A 165 0.95 16.49 -2.18
CA ASN A 165 2.32 16.14 -1.80
C ASN A 165 3.19 17.36 -1.48
N ARG A 166 2.77 18.57 -1.85
CA ARG A 166 3.50 19.81 -1.53
C ARG A 166 3.02 20.36 -0.19
N LEU A 167 3.56 19.80 0.89
CA LEU A 167 3.30 20.25 2.27
C LEU A 167 4.55 20.85 2.90
N ALA A 168 4.34 21.71 3.90
CA ALA A 168 5.42 22.19 4.77
C ALA A 168 6.12 21.02 5.49
N LYS A 169 7.41 21.19 5.81
CA LYS A 169 8.29 20.14 6.35
C LYS A 169 7.68 19.41 7.55
N ASP A 170 7.10 20.13 8.50
CA ASP A 170 6.53 19.49 9.70
C ASP A 170 5.27 18.67 9.42
N LEU A 171 4.46 19.05 8.43
CA LEU A 171 3.33 18.22 8.00
C LEU A 171 3.79 16.96 7.26
N GLN A 172 4.91 17.00 6.53
CA GLN A 172 5.51 15.80 5.95
C GLN A 172 6.06 14.87 7.03
N LYS A 173 6.70 15.42 8.07
CA LYS A 173 7.12 14.64 9.23
C LYS A 173 5.94 13.97 9.91
N LEU A 174 4.82 14.68 10.09
CA LEU A 174 3.59 14.08 10.61
C LEU A 174 3.08 12.94 9.70
N ARG A 175 3.01 13.14 8.37
CA ARG A 175 2.66 12.05 7.44
C ARG A 175 3.54 10.82 7.62
N CYS A 176 4.86 11.03 7.72
CA CYS A 176 5.82 9.95 7.90
C CYS A 176 5.52 9.18 9.20
N ARG A 177 5.38 9.90 10.33
CA ARG A 177 5.08 9.28 11.63
C ARG A 177 3.79 8.49 11.62
N VAL A 178 2.73 9.07 11.07
CA VAL A 178 1.43 8.41 10.95
C VAL A 178 1.58 7.11 10.15
N ASN A 179 2.19 7.19 8.96
CA ASN A 179 2.26 6.06 8.05
C ASN A 179 3.14 4.92 8.58
N TYR A 180 4.31 5.21 9.16
CA TYR A 180 5.32 4.20 9.48
C TYR A 180 5.47 3.85 10.97
N HIS A 181 4.91 4.66 11.88
CA HIS A 181 4.97 4.40 13.31
C HIS A 181 3.58 4.17 13.93
N SER A 182 2.60 5.00 13.59
CA SER A 182 1.27 4.97 14.22
C SER A 182 0.30 3.98 13.58
N LEU A 183 0.43 3.73 12.27
CA LEU A 183 -0.44 2.80 11.57
C LEU A 183 0.15 1.39 11.54
N LYS A 184 0.04 0.69 12.69
CA LYS A 184 0.48 -0.70 12.86
C LYS A 184 -0.66 -1.67 12.56
N PHE A 185 -0.33 -2.83 11.99
CA PHE A 185 -1.28 -3.92 11.85
C PHE A 185 -1.63 -4.53 13.22
N THR A 186 -2.77 -5.20 13.31
CA THR A 186 -3.22 -5.92 14.51
C THR A 186 -2.30 -7.10 14.82
N ALA A 187 -2.26 -7.53 16.10
CA ALA A 187 -1.41 -8.63 16.55
C ALA A 187 -1.57 -9.92 15.72
N PRO A 188 -2.78 -10.40 15.38
CA PRO A 188 -2.93 -11.61 14.56
C PRO A 188 -2.26 -11.49 13.17
N ILE A 189 -2.35 -10.34 12.52
CA ILE A 189 -1.72 -10.09 11.22
C ILE A 189 -0.19 -10.05 11.38
N VAL A 190 0.31 -9.37 12.42
CA VAL A 190 1.75 -9.27 12.70
C VAL A 190 2.35 -10.65 13.01
N GLU A 191 1.68 -11.43 13.86
CA GLU A 191 2.12 -12.76 14.26
C GLU A 191 2.18 -13.71 13.06
N MET A 192 1.12 -13.76 12.25
CA MET A 192 1.10 -14.58 11.03
C MET A 192 2.16 -14.11 10.03
N GLY A 193 2.30 -12.79 9.82
CA GLY A 193 3.33 -12.21 8.95
C GLY A 193 4.75 -12.58 9.41
N ARG A 194 5.03 -12.52 10.71
CA ARG A 194 6.31 -12.94 11.29
C ARG A 194 6.56 -14.43 11.04
N THR A 195 5.56 -15.29 11.25
CA THR A 195 5.67 -16.73 10.94
C THR A 195 6.05 -16.97 9.48
N LEU A 196 5.42 -16.25 8.53
CA LEU A 196 5.77 -16.36 7.11
C LEU A 196 7.23 -15.93 6.84
N VAL A 197 7.69 -14.83 7.46
CA VAL A 197 9.07 -14.35 7.35
C VAL A 197 10.05 -15.38 7.92
N GLU A 198 9.79 -15.93 9.10
CA GLU A 198 10.62 -16.95 9.74
C GLU A 198 10.73 -18.21 8.89
N ARG A 199 9.63 -18.63 8.24
CA ARG A 199 9.65 -19.76 7.30
C ARG A 199 10.41 -19.47 6.00
N MET A 200 10.46 -18.23 5.55
CA MET A 200 11.36 -17.85 4.45
C MET A 200 12.82 -17.89 4.91
N ARG A 201 13.10 -17.35 6.11
CA ARG A 201 14.45 -17.31 6.68
C ARG A 201 15.01 -18.68 7.06
N SER A 202 14.14 -19.64 7.40
CA SER A 202 14.56 -21.03 7.66
C SER A 202 14.96 -21.77 6.39
N LYS A 203 14.49 -21.32 5.22
CA LYS A 203 14.89 -21.86 3.92
C LYS A 203 16.20 -21.26 3.40
N SER A 204 16.43 -19.97 3.66
CA SER A 204 17.64 -19.26 3.26
C SER A 204 17.90 -18.04 4.14
N SER A 205 19.18 -17.74 4.42
CA SER A 205 19.58 -16.53 5.14
C SER A 205 19.12 -15.24 4.46
N HIS A 206 19.04 -15.27 3.13
CA HIS A 206 18.60 -14.17 2.29
C HIS A 206 17.48 -14.60 1.32
N PHE A 207 16.50 -13.73 1.13
CA PHE A 207 15.45 -13.96 0.13
C PHE A 207 15.00 -12.66 -0.53
N ILE A 208 14.45 -12.81 -1.74
CA ILE A 208 13.83 -11.72 -2.50
C ILE A 208 12.32 -11.77 -2.25
N ALA A 209 11.70 -10.63 -1.95
CA ALA A 209 10.26 -10.49 -2.04
C ALA A 209 9.89 -9.72 -3.31
N LEU A 210 9.16 -10.39 -4.20
CA LEU A 210 8.63 -9.83 -5.42
C LEU A 210 7.15 -9.50 -5.24
N HIS A 211 6.81 -8.21 -5.30
CA HIS A 211 5.43 -7.77 -5.46
C HIS A 211 5.06 -7.75 -6.95
N LEU A 212 4.31 -8.78 -7.37
CA LEU A 212 3.93 -9.02 -8.75
C LEU A 212 2.49 -8.56 -8.97
N ARG A 213 2.33 -7.32 -9.45
CA ARG A 213 1.04 -6.78 -9.91
C ARG A 213 0.84 -7.11 -11.39
N PHE A 214 0.40 -8.33 -11.65
CA PHE A 214 0.08 -8.84 -12.99
C PHE A 214 -1.37 -9.35 -13.08
N GLU A 215 -2.27 -8.72 -12.33
CA GLU A 215 -3.70 -9.06 -12.30
C GLU A 215 -4.47 -8.43 -13.48
N PRO A 216 -5.60 -9.03 -13.92
CA PRO A 216 -6.32 -8.59 -15.11
C PRO A 216 -6.72 -7.10 -15.08
N ASP A 217 -7.09 -6.56 -13.92
CA ASP A 217 -7.44 -5.14 -13.76
C ASP A 217 -6.24 -4.23 -14.02
N MET A 218 -5.07 -4.59 -13.49
CA MET A 218 -3.82 -3.86 -13.70
C MET A 218 -3.39 -3.86 -15.15
N LEU A 219 -3.44 -5.03 -15.81
CA LEU A 219 -3.06 -5.13 -17.22
C LEU A 219 -4.03 -4.37 -18.12
N ALA A 220 -5.34 -4.48 -17.85
CA ALA A 220 -6.34 -3.68 -18.53
C ALA A 220 -6.08 -2.19 -18.38
N PHE A 221 -5.83 -1.70 -17.16
CA PHE A 221 -5.59 -0.27 -16.87
C PHE A 221 -4.25 0.26 -17.38
N SER A 222 -3.24 -0.59 -17.51
CA SER A 222 -1.96 -0.19 -18.11
C SER A 222 -2.10 0.18 -19.59
N GLY A 223 -3.07 -0.41 -20.30
CA GLY A 223 -3.24 -0.20 -21.73
C GLY A 223 -2.11 -0.80 -22.59
N CYS A 224 -1.30 -1.69 -22.01
CA CYS A 224 -0.21 -2.38 -22.68
C CYS A 224 -0.71 -3.61 -23.45
N ASP A 225 0.14 -4.10 -24.36
CA ASP A 225 0.05 -5.38 -25.05
C ASP A 225 1.18 -6.27 -24.49
N TYR A 226 0.83 -7.51 -24.13
CA TYR A 226 1.75 -8.51 -23.59
C TYR A 226 1.95 -9.70 -24.54
N GLY A 227 1.48 -9.59 -25.79
CA GLY A 227 1.68 -10.60 -26.81
C GLY A 227 0.70 -11.77 -26.73
N GLY A 228 -0.36 -11.70 -25.90
CA GLY A 228 -1.38 -12.75 -25.78
C GLY A 228 -2.41 -12.80 -26.94
N GLY A 229 -2.17 -12.06 -28.03
CA GLY A 229 -2.97 -12.08 -29.25
C GLY A 229 -4.42 -11.62 -29.06
N GLU A 230 -5.31 -12.13 -29.91
CA GLU A 230 -6.73 -11.75 -29.91
C GLU A 230 -7.46 -12.11 -28.61
N LYS A 231 -7.03 -13.17 -27.92
CA LYS A 231 -7.58 -13.56 -26.62
C LYS A 231 -7.35 -12.46 -25.58
N GLU A 232 -6.10 -12.02 -25.42
CA GLU A 232 -5.75 -10.93 -24.48
C GLU A 232 -6.48 -9.63 -24.83
N ARG A 233 -6.48 -9.26 -26.12
CA ARG A 233 -7.15 -8.05 -26.60
C ARG A 233 -8.63 -8.04 -26.26
N ARG A 234 -9.31 -9.17 -26.44
CA ARG A 234 -10.74 -9.34 -26.11
C ARG A 234 -10.99 -9.26 -24.61
N GLU A 235 -10.24 -10.02 -23.80
CA GLU A 235 -10.44 -10.13 -22.35
C GLU A 235 -10.12 -8.81 -21.63
N LEU A 236 -8.92 -8.26 -21.86
CA LEU A 236 -8.53 -6.98 -21.27
C LEU A 236 -9.37 -5.83 -21.86
N GLY A 237 -9.70 -5.89 -23.16
CA GLY A 237 -10.60 -4.94 -23.81
C GLY A 237 -11.99 -4.87 -23.17
N ALA A 238 -12.55 -6.00 -22.75
CA ALA A 238 -13.82 -6.04 -22.05
C ALA A 238 -13.76 -5.33 -20.69
N ILE A 239 -12.64 -5.48 -19.95
CA ILE A 239 -12.42 -4.76 -18.69
C ILE A 239 -12.29 -3.26 -18.96
N ARG A 240 -11.50 -2.85 -19.95
CA ARG A 240 -11.30 -1.44 -20.33
C ARG A 240 -12.63 -0.74 -20.64
N LYS A 241 -13.53 -1.40 -21.37
CA LYS A 241 -14.88 -0.88 -21.71
C LYS A 241 -15.75 -0.58 -20.49
N ARG A 242 -15.54 -1.25 -19.35
CA ARG A 242 -16.27 -0.98 -18.10
C ARG A 242 -15.85 0.36 -17.47
N TRP A 243 -14.68 0.88 -17.81
CA TRP A 243 -14.09 2.09 -17.22
C TRP A 243 -14.03 3.23 -18.23
N LYS A 244 -15.08 4.07 -18.27
CA LYS A 244 -15.24 5.18 -19.23
C LYS A 244 -14.07 6.18 -19.25
N THR A 245 -13.29 6.27 -18.17
CA THR A 245 -12.13 7.16 -18.04
C THR A 245 -10.84 6.57 -18.59
N LEU A 246 -10.85 5.29 -18.97
CA LEU A 246 -9.68 4.61 -19.50
C LEU A 246 -9.64 4.80 -21.01
N HIS A 247 -8.92 5.83 -21.45
CA HIS A 247 -8.77 6.11 -22.88
C HIS A 247 -7.84 5.09 -23.53
N ALA A 248 -8.09 4.79 -24.80
CA ALA A 248 -7.19 3.96 -25.60
C ALA A 248 -5.80 4.60 -25.63
N SER A 249 -4.80 3.91 -25.09
CA SER A 249 -3.41 4.29 -25.21
C SER A 249 -2.76 3.53 -26.35
N ASN A 250 -1.84 4.16 -27.06
CA ASN A 250 -0.89 3.44 -27.93
C ASN A 250 -0.03 2.52 -27.04
N PRO A 251 -0.15 1.18 -27.13
CA PRO A 251 0.54 0.26 -26.22
C PRO A 251 2.07 0.40 -26.28
N ASP A 252 2.64 0.56 -27.48
CA ASP A 252 4.09 0.74 -27.69
C ASP A 252 4.60 2.02 -27.03
N LYS A 253 3.79 3.08 -27.07
CA LYS A 253 4.11 4.32 -26.37
C LYS A 253 4.14 4.09 -24.87
N VAL A 254 3.17 3.37 -24.30
CA VAL A 254 3.16 3.08 -22.85
C VAL A 254 4.38 2.24 -22.45
N ARG A 255 4.70 1.20 -23.21
CA ARG A 255 5.86 0.32 -22.98
C ARG A 255 7.17 1.10 -23.02
N ARG A 256 7.41 1.91 -24.06
CA ARG A 256 8.63 2.72 -24.19
C ARG A 256 8.83 3.75 -23.08
N HIS A 257 7.76 4.22 -22.45
CA HIS A 257 7.85 5.13 -21.30
C HIS A 257 8.02 4.40 -19.95
N GLY A 258 8.21 3.07 -19.95
CA GLY A 258 8.38 2.28 -18.73
C GLY A 258 7.13 2.23 -17.84
N ARG A 259 5.94 2.35 -18.44
CA ARG A 259 4.66 2.35 -17.72
C ARG A 259 3.92 1.01 -17.73
N CYS A 260 4.40 0.06 -18.53
CA CYS A 260 3.87 -1.30 -18.50
C CYS A 260 4.47 -2.06 -17.31
N PRO A 261 3.64 -2.71 -16.49
CA PRO A 261 4.10 -3.77 -15.60
C PRO A 261 5.00 -4.77 -16.34
N LEU A 262 6.10 -5.18 -15.74
CA LEU A 262 6.91 -6.26 -16.31
C LEU A 262 6.15 -7.60 -16.18
N THR A 263 6.27 -8.46 -17.19
CA THR A 263 5.79 -9.86 -17.12
C THR A 263 6.60 -10.64 -16.09
N PRO A 264 6.08 -11.78 -15.56
CA PRO A 264 6.87 -12.63 -14.68
C PRO A 264 8.21 -13.06 -15.30
N GLU A 265 8.23 -13.33 -16.60
CA GLU A 265 9.46 -13.64 -17.35
C GLU A 265 10.43 -12.45 -17.38
N GLU A 266 9.96 -11.25 -17.75
CA GLU A 266 10.78 -10.03 -17.79
C GLU A 266 11.39 -9.72 -16.41
N VAL A 267 10.63 -9.92 -15.32
CA VAL A 267 11.15 -9.78 -13.95
C VAL A 267 12.22 -10.83 -13.65
N GLY A 268 11.97 -12.09 -14.01
CA GLY A 268 12.94 -13.17 -13.80
C GLY A 268 14.26 -12.89 -14.52
N LEU A 269 14.19 -12.52 -15.80
CA LEU A 269 15.36 -12.16 -16.61
C LEU A 269 16.10 -10.96 -16.02
N MET A 270 15.39 -9.92 -15.56
CA MET A 270 15.99 -8.78 -14.89
C MET A 270 16.77 -9.20 -13.64
N LEU A 271 16.21 -10.07 -12.79
CA LEU A 271 16.90 -10.55 -11.58
C LEU A 271 18.14 -11.38 -11.91
N ARG A 272 18.06 -12.25 -12.94
CA ARG A 272 19.22 -13.00 -13.43
C ARG A 272 20.31 -12.08 -13.95
N ALA A 273 19.95 -11.04 -14.71
CA ALA A 273 20.88 -10.07 -15.25
C ALA A 273 21.55 -9.21 -14.16
N LEU A 274 20.86 -8.96 -13.04
CA LEU A 274 21.45 -8.33 -11.85
C LEU A 274 22.42 -9.22 -11.09
N GLY A 275 22.49 -10.52 -11.41
CA GLY A 275 23.43 -11.47 -10.81
C GLY A 275 22.82 -12.45 -9.80
N PHE A 276 21.49 -12.45 -9.59
CA PHE A 276 20.87 -13.40 -8.68
C PHE A 276 20.88 -14.84 -9.24
N GLY A 277 21.45 -15.76 -8.46
CA GLY A 277 21.50 -17.21 -8.74
C GLY A 277 20.12 -17.87 -8.74
N SER A 278 20.01 -19.07 -9.32
CA SER A 278 18.72 -19.78 -9.49
C SER A 278 18.32 -20.48 -8.19
N ASP A 279 19.29 -20.69 -7.31
CA ASP A 279 19.16 -21.15 -5.94
C ASP A 279 18.50 -20.12 -5.01
N VAL A 280 18.40 -18.85 -5.43
CA VAL A 280 17.76 -17.79 -4.63
C VAL A 280 16.29 -18.12 -4.35
N HIS A 281 15.90 -17.97 -3.09
CA HIS A 281 14.52 -18.07 -2.66
C HIS A 281 13.76 -16.78 -2.98
N ILE A 282 12.66 -16.90 -3.73
CA ILE A 282 11.77 -15.78 -4.06
C ILE A 282 10.41 -16.00 -3.40
N TYR A 283 9.98 -15.04 -2.59
CA TYR A 283 8.61 -14.91 -2.13
C TYR A 283 7.83 -14.01 -3.10
N VAL A 284 6.73 -14.49 -3.66
CA VAL A 284 5.89 -13.72 -4.59
C VAL A 284 4.60 -13.29 -3.92
N ALA A 285 4.48 -11.98 -3.72
CA ALA A 285 3.27 -11.29 -3.29
C ALA A 285 2.45 -10.87 -4.52
N SER A 286 1.38 -11.60 -4.82
CA SER A 286 0.46 -11.29 -5.93
C SER A 286 -0.99 -11.60 -5.59
N GLY A 287 -1.91 -10.92 -6.26
CA GLY A 287 -3.28 -11.40 -6.43
C GLY A 287 -3.36 -12.50 -7.49
N GLU A 288 -4.52 -12.60 -8.14
CA GLU A 288 -4.75 -13.52 -9.26
C GLU A 288 -3.97 -13.07 -10.50
N VAL A 289 -2.90 -13.79 -10.83
CA VAL A 289 -2.05 -13.51 -11.99
C VAL A 289 -2.80 -13.85 -13.29
N TYR A 290 -2.87 -12.91 -14.22
CA TYR A 290 -3.44 -13.13 -15.55
C TYR A 290 -2.68 -14.24 -16.28
N GLY A 291 -3.40 -15.24 -16.80
CA GLY A 291 -2.83 -16.46 -17.40
C GLY A 291 -2.30 -17.49 -16.39
N GLY A 292 -2.39 -17.21 -15.08
CA GLY A 292 -2.15 -18.17 -14.01
C GLY A 292 -0.77 -18.83 -14.07
N ASN A 293 -0.74 -20.16 -13.91
CA ASN A 293 0.51 -20.92 -13.85
C ASN A 293 1.31 -20.89 -15.15
N GLU A 294 0.66 -20.78 -16.32
CA GLU A 294 1.36 -20.67 -17.61
C GLU A 294 2.21 -19.41 -17.67
N THR A 295 1.65 -18.28 -17.22
CA THR A 295 2.37 -16.99 -17.18
C THR A 295 3.45 -16.95 -16.09
N LEU A 296 3.31 -17.72 -15.01
CA LEU A 296 4.32 -17.85 -13.97
C LEU A 296 5.44 -18.86 -14.32
N ALA A 297 5.22 -19.74 -15.29
CA ALA A 297 6.15 -20.84 -15.58
C ALA A 297 7.58 -20.39 -15.91
N PRO A 298 7.81 -19.34 -16.75
CA PRO A 298 9.17 -18.86 -17.00
C PRO A 298 9.88 -18.35 -15.75
N LEU A 299 9.17 -17.64 -14.86
CA LEU A 299 9.73 -17.15 -13.60
C LEU A 299 10.12 -18.32 -12.69
N LYS A 300 9.28 -19.35 -12.58
CA LYS A 300 9.57 -20.57 -11.81
C LYS A 300 10.73 -21.37 -12.39
N ALA A 301 10.91 -21.37 -13.72
CA ALA A 301 12.05 -22.02 -14.36
C ALA A 301 13.37 -21.30 -14.04
N LEU A 302 13.36 -19.97 -13.99
CA LEU A 302 14.52 -19.16 -13.63
C LEU A 302 14.85 -19.22 -12.12
N PHE A 303 13.82 -19.34 -11.28
CA PHE A 303 13.92 -19.40 -9.82
C PHE A 303 13.03 -20.52 -9.26
N PRO A 304 13.52 -21.78 -9.24
CA PRO A 304 12.76 -22.94 -8.77
C PRO A 304 12.37 -22.86 -7.28
N ASN A 305 13.12 -22.10 -6.46
CA ASN A 305 12.79 -21.82 -5.06
C ASN A 305 11.71 -20.72 -4.95
N PHE A 306 10.57 -20.96 -5.57
CA PHE A 306 9.42 -20.06 -5.65
C PHE A 306 8.44 -20.32 -4.50
N HIS A 307 8.10 -19.27 -3.75
CA HIS A 307 7.21 -19.34 -2.59
C HIS A 307 6.11 -18.28 -2.68
N SER A 308 4.94 -18.58 -2.12
CA SER A 308 3.90 -17.61 -1.77
C SER A 308 3.38 -17.91 -0.37
N LYS A 309 2.56 -17.04 0.22
CA LYS A 309 1.91 -17.31 1.52
C LYS A 309 1.16 -18.66 1.50
N GLU A 310 0.54 -19.01 0.39
CA GLU A 310 -0.20 -20.28 0.23
C GLU A 310 0.72 -21.52 0.13
N THR A 311 2.00 -21.37 -0.25
CA THR A 311 2.95 -22.48 -0.32
C THR A 311 3.74 -22.67 0.98
N ILE A 312 3.79 -21.64 1.83
CA ILE A 312 4.56 -21.66 3.09
C ILE A 312 3.68 -21.58 4.33
N ALA A 313 2.35 -21.58 4.19
CA ALA A 313 1.41 -21.72 5.29
C ALA A 313 0.29 -22.71 4.94
N SER A 314 -0.26 -23.34 5.98
CA SER A 314 -1.41 -24.23 5.80
C SER A 314 -2.69 -23.44 5.53
N LYS A 315 -3.70 -24.11 4.99
CA LYS A 315 -5.01 -23.48 4.75
C LYS A 315 -5.67 -23.05 6.06
N GLU A 316 -5.45 -23.82 7.13
CA GLU A 316 -5.98 -23.58 8.47
C GLU A 316 -5.34 -22.34 9.10
N GLU A 317 -4.02 -22.16 8.93
CA GLU A 317 -3.31 -20.95 9.38
C GLU A 317 -3.78 -19.69 8.66
N LEU A 318 -4.09 -19.80 7.36
CA LEU A 318 -4.55 -18.66 6.56
C LEU A 318 -6.07 -18.42 6.66
N ALA A 319 -6.85 -19.38 7.16
CA ALA A 319 -8.31 -19.29 7.24
C ALA A 319 -8.84 -18.01 7.93
N PRO A 320 -8.24 -17.48 9.02
CA PRO A 320 -8.69 -16.24 9.65
C PRO A 320 -8.54 -14.98 8.78
N PHE A 321 -7.74 -15.05 7.71
CA PHE A 321 -7.40 -13.90 6.86
C PHE A 321 -7.95 -14.05 5.44
N SER A 322 -8.13 -15.28 4.95
CA SER A 322 -8.35 -15.61 3.54
C SER A 322 -9.63 -15.02 2.94
N SER A 323 -10.66 -14.75 3.76
CA SER A 323 -11.90 -14.09 3.33
C SER A 323 -11.77 -12.56 3.20
N PHE A 324 -10.64 -11.98 3.60
CA PHE A 324 -10.41 -10.54 3.65
C PHE A 324 -9.18 -10.15 2.82
N SER A 325 -9.40 -9.59 1.63
CA SER A 325 -8.33 -9.24 0.68
C SER A 325 -7.27 -8.30 1.27
N SER A 326 -7.66 -7.38 2.14
CA SER A 326 -6.77 -6.44 2.82
C SER A 326 -5.95 -7.10 3.92
N ARG A 327 -6.49 -8.12 4.61
CA ARG A 327 -5.71 -8.88 5.60
C ARG A 327 -4.68 -9.76 4.93
N MET A 328 -5.05 -10.43 3.83
CA MET A 328 -4.09 -11.19 3.00
C MET A 328 -3.00 -10.29 2.42
N ALA A 329 -3.35 -9.11 1.93
CA ALA A 329 -2.38 -8.13 1.45
C ALA A 329 -1.48 -7.56 2.57
N ALA A 330 -1.96 -7.55 3.82
CA ALA A 330 -1.15 -7.12 4.97
C ALA A 330 -0.07 -8.16 5.33
N LEU A 331 -0.37 -9.47 5.18
CA LEU A 331 0.63 -10.53 5.32
C LEU A 331 1.73 -10.39 4.26
N ASP A 332 1.34 -10.20 2.99
CA ASP A 332 2.27 -9.92 1.91
C ASP A 332 3.11 -8.66 2.17
N PHE A 333 2.50 -7.61 2.74
CA PHE A 333 3.20 -6.39 3.13
C PHE A 333 4.34 -6.66 4.10
N ILE A 334 4.08 -7.44 5.16
CA ILE A 334 5.08 -7.76 6.18
C ILE A 334 6.24 -8.56 5.58
N VAL A 335 5.94 -9.59 4.79
CA VAL A 335 7.00 -10.41 4.16
C VAL A 335 7.85 -9.57 3.20
N CYS A 336 7.24 -8.66 2.46
CA CYS A 336 7.97 -7.73 1.60
C CYS A 336 8.83 -6.74 2.38
N ASP A 337 8.31 -6.20 3.50
CA ASP A 337 9.04 -5.25 4.36
C ASP A 337 10.27 -5.88 5.00
N GLU A 338 10.18 -7.15 5.39
CA GLU A 338 11.23 -7.89 6.10
C GLU A 338 12.20 -8.64 5.18
N SER A 339 12.02 -8.55 3.86
CA SER A 339 12.91 -9.18 2.87
C SER A 339 14.28 -8.53 2.79
N ASN A 340 15.28 -9.23 2.25
CA ASN A 340 16.60 -8.62 2.01
C ASN A 340 16.55 -7.71 0.78
N VAL A 341 15.89 -8.17 -0.28
CA VAL A 341 15.69 -7.40 -1.52
C VAL A 341 14.21 -7.39 -1.85
N PHE A 342 13.65 -6.19 -1.98
CA PHE A 342 12.26 -5.99 -2.40
C PHE A 342 12.22 -5.55 -3.87
N VAL A 343 11.42 -6.25 -4.67
CA VAL A 343 11.29 -6.04 -6.12
C VAL A 343 9.83 -5.85 -6.45
N THR A 344 9.53 -5.01 -7.43
CA THR A 344 8.17 -4.82 -7.91
C THR A 344 8.17 -4.77 -9.43
N ASN A 345 7.18 -5.38 -10.06
CA ASN A 345 7.02 -5.30 -11.52
C ASN A 345 6.32 -4.01 -11.96
N ASN A 346 5.74 -3.25 -11.02
CA ASN A 346 4.98 -2.03 -11.25
C ASN A 346 5.11 -1.05 -10.08
N ASN A 347 5.11 0.27 -10.36
CA ASN A 347 5.23 1.31 -9.33
C ASN A 347 3.88 1.67 -8.66
N GLY A 348 3.25 0.67 -8.05
CA GLY A 348 1.96 0.76 -7.36
C GLY A 348 2.03 1.37 -5.95
N ASN A 349 0.90 1.34 -5.23
CA ASN A 349 0.80 1.92 -3.88
C ASN A 349 1.68 1.20 -2.86
N MET A 350 1.72 -0.13 -2.89
CA MET A 350 2.56 -0.94 -2.00
C MET A 350 4.04 -0.64 -2.21
N ALA A 351 4.49 -0.61 -3.47
CA ALA A 351 5.86 -0.27 -3.83
C ALA A 351 6.30 1.09 -3.26
N LYS A 352 5.45 2.12 -3.38
CA LYS A 352 5.75 3.45 -2.85
C LYS A 352 5.85 3.51 -1.33
N ILE A 353 5.03 2.72 -0.63
CA ILE A 353 5.04 2.66 0.83
C ILE A 353 6.27 1.90 1.31
N LEU A 354 6.56 0.74 0.71
CA LEU A 354 7.75 -0.04 1.08
C LEU A 354 9.05 0.68 0.75
N ALA A 355 9.12 1.39 -0.38
CA ALA A 355 10.29 2.20 -0.73
C ALA A 355 10.52 3.41 0.20
N GLY A 356 9.53 3.82 1.00
CA GLY A 356 9.73 4.83 2.03
C GLY A 356 9.92 4.25 3.43
N ARG A 357 9.75 2.93 3.59
CA ARG A 357 9.92 2.18 4.83
C ARG A 357 11.31 1.55 4.92
N ARG A 358 11.73 0.95 3.81
CA ARG A 358 13.04 0.36 3.53
C ARG A 358 13.97 1.41 2.96
#